data_AF-A0A934E2J3-F1
#
_entry.id   AF-A0A934E2J3-F1
#
_cell.length_a   1.000
_cell.length_b   1.000
_cell.length_c   1.000
_cell.angle_alpha   90.00
_cell.angle_beta   90.00
_cell.angle_gamma   90.00
#
_symmetry.space_group_name_H-M   'P 1'
#
loop_
_entity.id
_entity.type
_entity.pdbx_description
1 polymer ?
#
loop_
_entity_poly.entity_id
_entity_poly.type
_entity_poly.pdbx_seq_one_letter_code
_entity_poly.pdbx_strand_id
1 'polypeptide(L)'
;MKYNGYGDGFLRQDHGGRFMNDNHDILVLAKTYPEISRKYTETVCTAGIDKATKKLVRLYPIRYRYLTGESQFKKYQWIKVKIVKANSDSRPESYNLFDDTIELGNIIGTGDDWAEREKWIINRNTLFNSVEELKESQENNGTSLGIVNPKEILDFTIEEKSLDEINEAEIKKKSVLSQMGLFEQNKDIELLPFRLVLKFKCNNQNCKTHNMSILDWEFGQLYRNVKGSIDWEQKIKDKVMRICSSKKEPYLILGNLAKWPNIFCILGIFYPPKRRQLPLF
;
A
#
# COMPACT_ATOMS: atom_id res chain seq x y z
N MET A 1 1.15 31.84 45.26
CA MET A 1 1.70 32.45 44.02
C MET A 1 2.11 31.34 43.08
N LYS A 2 1.50 31.29 41.89
CA LYS A 2 1.81 30.36 40.80
C LYS A 2 2.91 30.98 39.93
N TYR A 3 3.89 30.19 39.48
CA TYR A 3 4.68 30.53 38.29
C TYR A 3 4.79 29.29 37.40
N ASN A 4 4.21 29.45 36.20
CA ASN A 4 4.25 28.55 35.04
C ASN A 4 5.43 28.92 34.13
N GLY A 5 5.84 27.98 33.27
CA GLY A 5 6.65 28.21 32.06
C GLY A 5 7.87 27.28 32.03
N TYR A 6 8.19 26.53 30.97
CA TYR A 6 7.89 26.70 29.55
C TYR A 6 7.83 25.32 28.87
N GLY A 7 6.82 25.11 28.03
CA GLY A 7 6.80 24.06 27.00
C GLY A 7 7.11 24.71 25.67
N ASP A 8 8.21 24.30 25.03
CA ASP A 8 8.56 24.75 23.68
C ASP A 8 7.76 23.97 22.65
N GLY A 9 6.64 24.56 22.24
CA GLY A 9 5.94 24.23 21.02
C GLY A 9 6.76 24.68 19.81
N PHE A 10 7.13 23.73 18.95
CA PHE A 10 7.71 24.03 17.65
C PHE A 10 6.68 24.77 16.78
N LEU A 11 6.91 26.07 16.59
CA LEU A 11 6.25 26.92 15.61
C LEU A 11 6.44 26.34 14.20
N ARG A 12 5.35 25.92 13.55
CA ARG A 12 5.32 25.70 12.10
C ARG A 12 4.67 26.91 11.44
N GLN A 13 5.39 27.47 10.48
CA GLN A 13 5.00 28.61 9.67
C GLN A 13 3.74 28.30 8.85
N ASP A 14 2.80 29.24 8.90
CA ASP A 14 1.60 29.30 8.09
C ASP A 14 1.94 29.49 6.61
N HIS A 15 1.61 28.50 5.80
CA HIS A 15 1.44 28.68 4.36
C HIS A 15 -0.02 28.38 4.03
N GLY A 16 -0.71 29.41 3.54
CA GLY A 16 -2.14 29.45 3.21
C GLY A 16 -2.56 28.51 2.09
N GLY A 17 -2.47 27.21 2.32
CA GLY A 17 -3.28 26.19 1.65
C GLY A 17 -4.61 26.09 2.38
N ARG A 18 -5.72 26.12 1.64
CA ARG A 18 -7.07 25.92 2.16
C ARG A 18 -7.11 24.59 2.92
N PHE A 19 -7.07 24.63 4.25
CA PHE A 19 -7.23 23.44 5.08
C PHE A 19 -8.58 22.81 4.73
N MET A 20 -8.58 21.61 4.14
CA MET A 20 -9.73 20.74 4.25
C MET A 20 -9.79 20.36 5.73
N ASN A 21 -10.63 21.08 6.48
CA ASN A 21 -10.75 20.94 7.93
C ASN A 21 -11.58 19.71 8.33
N ASP A 22 -11.90 18.86 7.36
CA ASP A 22 -12.80 17.73 7.51
C ASP A 22 -11.98 16.47 7.74
N ASN A 23 -12.37 15.72 8.76
CA ASN A 23 -11.83 14.38 8.98
C ASN A 23 -12.32 13.46 7.85
N HIS A 24 -11.41 12.67 7.28
CA HIS A 24 -11.74 11.69 6.25
C HIS A 24 -11.84 10.29 6.85
N ASP A 25 -12.94 9.60 6.55
CA ASP A 25 -13.07 8.16 6.79
C ASP A 25 -12.41 7.41 5.63
N ILE A 26 -11.29 6.75 5.89
CA ILE A 26 -10.51 5.99 4.90
C ILE A 26 -10.53 4.50 5.26
N LEU A 27 -10.97 3.65 4.32
CA LEU A 27 -10.83 2.19 4.44
C LEU A 27 -9.44 1.79 3.96
N VAL A 28 -8.60 1.30 4.84
CA VAL A 28 -7.23 0.88 4.49
C VAL A 28 -7.26 -0.40 3.66
N LEU A 29 -6.70 -0.38 2.45
CA LEU A 29 -6.67 -1.54 1.56
C LEU A 29 -5.32 -2.23 1.49
N ALA A 30 -4.23 -1.46 1.48
CA ALA A 30 -2.89 -2.00 1.31
C ALA A 30 -1.85 -1.08 1.94
N LYS A 31 -0.74 -1.68 2.37
CA LYS A 31 0.46 -0.99 2.83
C LYS A 31 1.64 -1.55 2.06
N THR A 32 2.56 -0.71 1.61
CA THR A 32 3.81 -1.20 1.07
C THR A 32 4.75 -1.66 2.19
N TYR A 33 5.67 -2.57 1.88
CA TYR A 33 6.80 -2.84 2.74
C TYR A 33 7.64 -1.56 2.94
N PRO A 34 8.22 -1.31 4.12
CA PRO A 34 8.92 -0.06 4.40
C PRO A 34 10.11 0.15 3.49
N GLU A 35 10.28 1.40 3.05
CA GLU A 35 11.48 1.86 2.38
C GLU A 35 12.27 2.80 3.28
N ILE A 36 13.60 2.71 3.22
CA ILE A 36 14.51 3.61 3.94
C ILE A 36 14.36 5.03 3.39
N SER A 37 14.20 6.00 4.30
CA SER A 37 14.05 7.41 3.97
C SER A 37 15.02 8.27 4.76
N ARG A 38 15.74 9.16 4.07
CA ARG A 38 16.63 10.14 4.74
C ARG A 38 15.85 11.14 5.59
N LYS A 39 14.60 11.46 5.22
CA LYS A 39 13.79 12.48 5.89
C LYS A 39 12.94 11.90 7.02
N TYR A 40 12.47 10.66 6.89
CA TYR A 40 11.49 10.07 7.80
C TYR A 40 12.01 8.80 8.49
N THR A 41 13.29 8.46 8.33
CA THR A 41 13.93 7.19 8.71
C THR A 41 13.42 6.02 7.86
N GLU A 42 12.11 5.82 7.84
CA GLU A 42 11.41 4.87 6.99
C GLU A 42 10.07 5.44 6.51
N THR A 43 9.57 4.95 5.39
CA THR A 43 8.24 5.32 4.89
C THR A 43 7.47 4.12 4.38
N VAL A 44 6.18 4.09 4.71
CA VAL A 44 5.18 3.19 4.15
C VAL A 44 4.19 4.02 3.35
N CYS A 45 3.91 3.57 2.14
CA CYS A 45 2.80 4.06 1.33
C CYS A 45 1.55 3.24 1.67
N THR A 46 0.45 3.92 1.96
CA THR A 46 -0.82 3.24 2.27
C THR A 46 -1.86 3.63 1.23
N ALA A 47 -2.45 2.63 0.57
CA ALA A 47 -3.61 2.81 -0.29
C ALA A 47 -4.88 2.55 0.51
N GLY A 48 -5.87 3.40 0.33
CA GLY A 48 -7.19 3.26 0.95
C GLY A 48 -8.31 3.74 0.02
N ILE A 49 -9.55 3.62 0.49
CA ILE A 49 -10.73 4.19 -0.16
C ILE A 49 -11.35 5.24 0.75
N ASP A 50 -11.52 6.44 0.21
CA ASP A 50 -12.25 7.50 0.90
C ASP A 50 -13.76 7.22 0.87
N LYS A 51 -14.40 7.28 2.04
CA LYS A 51 -15.79 6.88 2.22
C LYS A 51 -16.77 7.72 1.41
N ALA A 52 -16.53 9.03 1.37
CA ALA A 52 -17.43 10.00 0.77
C ALA A 52 -17.37 9.94 -0.77
N THR A 53 -16.17 9.84 -1.31
CA THR A 53 -15.94 9.85 -2.77
C THR A 53 -15.94 8.46 -3.39
N LYS A 54 -15.75 7.41 -2.59
CA LYS A 54 -15.52 6.02 -3.03
C LYS A 54 -14.30 5.86 -3.94
N LYS A 55 -13.39 6.85 -3.95
CA LYS A 55 -12.17 6.85 -4.76
C LYS A 55 -10.99 6.33 -3.95
N LEU A 56 -9.98 5.85 -4.66
CA LEU A 56 -8.70 5.49 -4.06
C LEU A 56 -7.98 6.75 -3.55
N VAL A 57 -7.30 6.61 -2.42
CA VAL A 57 -6.40 7.60 -1.86
C VAL A 57 -5.05 6.96 -1.52
N ARG A 58 -3.97 7.71 -1.73
CA ARG A 58 -2.61 7.38 -1.28
C ARG A 58 -2.29 8.26 -0.08
N LEU A 59 -2.12 7.64 1.08
CA LEU A 59 -1.57 8.28 2.27
C LEU A 59 -0.06 8.03 2.29
N TYR A 60 0.72 9.11 2.15
CA TYR A 60 2.17 9.05 2.13
C TYR A 60 2.77 10.39 2.56
N PRO A 61 3.91 10.40 3.26
CA PRO A 61 4.60 9.27 3.86
C PRO A 61 4.03 8.92 5.24
N ILE A 62 3.97 7.63 5.58
CA ILE A 62 3.62 7.17 6.94
C ILE A 62 4.82 6.47 7.57
N ARG A 63 5.22 6.89 8.77
CA ARG A 63 6.19 6.14 9.60
C ARG A 63 5.49 5.01 10.35
N TYR A 64 4.90 4.07 9.60
CA TYR A 64 3.91 3.12 10.14
C TYR A 64 4.43 2.27 11.32
N ARG A 65 5.72 1.88 11.32
CA ARG A 65 6.27 1.11 12.46
C ARG A 65 6.46 1.97 13.70
N TYR A 66 6.49 3.29 13.57
CA TYR A 66 6.68 4.25 14.65
C TYR A 66 5.36 4.81 15.20
N LEU A 67 4.23 4.50 14.57
CA LEU A 67 2.92 4.76 15.14
C LEU A 67 2.75 3.98 16.46
N THR A 68 2.13 4.61 17.45
CA THR A 68 1.76 3.97 18.73
C THR A 68 0.52 3.09 18.53
N GLY A 69 0.26 2.17 19.47
CA GLY A 69 -0.75 1.11 19.29
C GLY A 69 -2.15 1.59 18.93
N GLU A 70 -2.55 2.78 19.39
CA GLU A 70 -3.85 3.40 19.08
C GLU A 70 -3.91 4.05 17.69
N SER A 71 -2.80 4.13 16.96
CA SER A 71 -2.72 4.68 15.61
C SER A 71 -2.26 3.65 14.57
N GLN A 72 -1.81 2.47 14.99
CA GLN A 72 -1.31 1.42 14.09
C GLN A 72 -2.46 0.59 13.47
N PHE A 73 -3.01 1.10 12.39
CA PHE A 73 -4.17 0.53 11.70
C PHE A 73 -3.90 -0.76 10.90
N LYS A 74 -4.91 -1.64 10.82
CA LYS A 74 -4.86 -2.92 10.10
C LYS A 74 -5.43 -2.82 8.68
N LYS A 75 -5.19 -3.85 7.87
CA LYS A 75 -5.81 -3.98 6.53
C LYS A 75 -7.32 -4.19 6.70
N TYR A 76 -8.11 -3.55 5.85
CA TYR A 76 -9.58 -3.47 5.92
C TYR A 76 -10.13 -2.80 7.19
N GLN A 77 -9.31 -1.97 7.86
CA GLN A 77 -9.76 -1.16 8.98
C GLN A 77 -10.16 0.24 8.48
N TRP A 78 -11.28 0.74 8.99
CA TRP A 78 -11.60 2.16 8.87
C TRP A 78 -10.66 2.96 9.77
N ILE A 79 -10.10 4.02 9.22
CA ILE A 79 -9.46 5.08 10.00
C ILE A 79 -10.19 6.38 9.72
N LYS A 80 -10.31 7.21 10.74
CA LYS A 80 -10.71 8.61 10.57
C LYS A 80 -9.48 9.46 10.82
N VAL A 81 -9.12 10.32 9.88
CA VAL A 81 -7.84 11.03 9.89
C VAL A 81 -7.93 12.35 9.12
N LYS A 82 -7.18 13.36 9.57
CA LYS A 82 -6.99 14.59 8.80
C LYS A 82 -5.95 14.37 7.71
N ILE A 83 -6.29 14.76 6.49
CA ILE A 83 -5.39 14.68 5.34
C ILE A 83 -5.32 16.02 4.62
N VAL A 84 -4.19 16.28 3.98
CA VAL A 84 -3.98 17.45 3.13
C VAL A 84 -3.37 17.01 1.81
N LYS A 85 -3.69 17.71 0.73
CA LYS A 85 -3.11 17.41 -0.58
C LYS A 85 -1.59 17.46 -0.49
N ALA A 86 -0.92 16.44 -1.05
CA ALA A 86 0.53 16.36 -0.99
C ALA A 86 1.17 17.42 -1.91
N ASN A 87 1.98 18.32 -1.35
CA ASN A 87 2.63 19.38 -2.13
C ASN A 87 3.78 18.87 -3.01
N SER A 88 4.45 17.80 -2.59
CA SER A 88 5.62 17.22 -3.28
C SER A 88 5.28 16.02 -4.15
N ASP A 89 3.99 15.73 -4.35
CA ASP A 89 3.52 14.58 -5.11
C ASP A 89 2.33 14.99 -5.98
N SER A 90 2.57 15.10 -7.29
CA SER A 90 1.60 15.61 -8.27
C SER A 90 0.44 14.64 -8.54
N ARG A 91 0.51 13.40 -8.05
CA ARG A 91 -0.51 12.39 -8.29
C ARG A 91 -1.84 12.81 -7.64
N PRO A 92 -2.98 12.76 -8.34
CA PRO A 92 -4.25 13.33 -7.88
C PRO A 92 -4.78 12.66 -6.62
N GLU A 93 -4.42 11.40 -6.38
CA GLU A 93 -4.83 10.64 -5.19
C GLU A 93 -3.87 10.76 -4.00
N SER A 94 -2.74 11.48 -4.13
CA SER A 94 -1.74 11.59 -3.05
C SER A 94 -2.06 12.67 -2.02
N TYR A 95 -2.04 12.26 -0.74
CA TYR A 95 -2.27 13.10 0.43
C TYR A 95 -1.24 12.83 1.52
N ASN A 96 -0.81 13.89 2.20
CA ASN A 96 -0.15 13.79 3.50
C ASN A 96 -1.20 13.66 4.59
N LEU A 97 -0.87 12.99 5.69
CA LEU A 97 -1.73 12.81 6.85
C LEU A 97 -1.09 13.42 8.10
N PHE A 98 -1.93 13.70 9.09
CA PHE A 98 -1.50 14.08 10.43
C PHE A 98 -1.61 12.84 11.33
N ASP A 99 -0.47 12.18 11.58
CA ASP A 99 -0.40 10.88 12.27
C ASP A 99 -1.08 10.89 13.66
N ASP A 100 -1.03 12.02 14.36
CA ASP A 100 -1.63 12.27 15.68
C ASP A 100 -3.17 12.40 15.65
N THR A 101 -3.77 12.45 14.46
CA THR A 101 -5.22 12.55 14.27
C THR A 101 -5.87 11.22 13.86
N ILE A 102 -5.09 10.15 13.79
CA ILE A 102 -5.60 8.83 13.41
C ILE A 102 -6.49 8.28 14.52
N GLU A 103 -7.79 8.18 14.25
CA GLU A 103 -8.78 7.47 15.05
C GLU A 103 -9.07 6.11 14.41
N LEU A 104 -8.86 5.01 15.14
CA LEU A 104 -9.15 3.66 14.64
C LEU A 104 -10.64 3.33 14.74
N GLY A 105 -11.22 2.94 13.61
CA GLY A 105 -12.58 2.42 13.52
C GLY A 105 -12.63 0.89 13.41
N ASN A 106 -13.79 0.40 12.99
CA ASN A 106 -14.06 -1.02 12.83
C ASN A 106 -13.23 -1.66 11.70
N ILE A 107 -12.87 -2.93 11.90
CA ILE A 107 -12.26 -3.78 10.87
C ILE A 107 -13.37 -4.52 10.13
N ILE A 108 -13.39 -4.41 8.80
CA ILE A 108 -14.31 -5.18 7.97
C ILE A 108 -13.81 -6.63 7.90
N GLY A 109 -14.58 -7.55 8.49
CA GLY A 109 -14.30 -8.98 8.51
C GLY A 109 -14.48 -9.67 7.15
N THR A 110 -14.43 -11.01 7.17
CA THR A 110 -14.59 -11.89 6.01
C THR A 110 -15.96 -12.58 5.95
N GLY A 111 -16.94 -12.11 6.74
CA GLY A 111 -18.29 -12.67 6.73
C GLY A 111 -18.98 -12.49 5.37
N ASP A 112 -19.98 -13.33 5.11
CA ASP A 112 -20.80 -13.31 3.89
C ASP A 112 -19.95 -13.27 2.60
N ASP A 113 -18.99 -14.19 2.49
CA ASP A 113 -18.03 -14.28 1.38
C ASP A 113 -17.37 -12.93 1.01
N TRP A 114 -17.09 -12.11 2.04
CA TRP A 114 -16.41 -10.81 1.92
C TRP A 114 -17.27 -9.72 1.27
N ALA A 115 -18.60 -9.90 1.20
CA ALA A 115 -19.53 -8.97 0.55
C ALA A 115 -19.37 -7.51 1.01
N GLU A 116 -19.15 -7.26 2.30
CA GLU A 116 -18.96 -5.89 2.79
C GLU A 116 -17.67 -5.27 2.24
N ARG A 117 -16.58 -6.02 2.11
CA ARG A 117 -15.34 -5.51 1.50
C ARG A 117 -15.53 -5.21 0.02
N GLU A 118 -16.24 -6.09 -0.70
CA GLU A 118 -16.52 -5.92 -2.13
C GLU A 118 -17.25 -4.62 -2.43
N LYS A 119 -18.26 -4.24 -1.62
CA LYS A 119 -19.01 -2.98 -1.79
C LYS A 119 -18.12 -1.74 -1.86
N TRP A 120 -16.96 -1.79 -1.21
CA TRP A 120 -15.99 -0.71 -1.24
C TRP A 120 -14.96 -0.92 -2.33
N ILE A 121 -14.38 -2.11 -2.43
CA ILE A 121 -13.21 -2.38 -3.29
C ILE A 121 -13.59 -2.48 -4.77
N ILE A 122 -14.71 -3.15 -5.07
CA ILE A 122 -15.21 -3.42 -6.41
C ILE A 122 -16.27 -2.37 -6.72
N ASN A 123 -15.84 -1.18 -7.16
CA ASN A 123 -16.76 -0.13 -7.55
C ASN A 123 -16.25 0.66 -8.77
N ARG A 124 -17.15 1.39 -9.45
CA ARG A 124 -16.86 2.09 -10.71
C ARG A 124 -15.74 3.15 -10.62
N ASN A 125 -15.44 3.66 -9.43
CA ASN A 125 -14.42 4.68 -9.21
C ASN A 125 -13.04 4.09 -8.91
N THR A 126 -12.93 2.77 -8.74
CA THR A 126 -11.67 2.09 -8.37
C THR A 126 -11.23 1.08 -9.41
N LEU A 127 -12.17 0.49 -10.15
CA LEU A 127 -11.92 -0.56 -11.12
C LEU A 127 -11.49 -0.04 -12.49
N PHE A 128 -10.55 -0.78 -13.08
CA PHE A 128 -10.13 -0.67 -14.46
C PHE A 128 -10.21 -2.06 -15.10
N ASN A 129 -10.61 -2.14 -16.37
CA ASN A 129 -10.75 -3.42 -17.08
C ASN A 129 -9.38 -4.04 -17.41
N SER A 130 -8.34 -3.21 -17.51
CA SER A 130 -6.97 -3.67 -17.72
C SER A 130 -5.92 -2.67 -17.22
N VAL A 131 -4.66 -3.12 -17.20
CA VAL A 131 -3.52 -2.24 -16.91
C VAL A 131 -3.32 -1.20 -18.01
N GLU A 132 -3.65 -1.51 -19.26
CA GLU A 132 -3.60 -0.55 -20.37
C GLU A 132 -4.56 0.62 -20.14
N GLU A 133 -5.80 0.35 -19.75
CA GLU A 133 -6.78 1.40 -19.42
C GLU A 133 -6.31 2.27 -18.25
N LEU A 134 -5.71 1.64 -17.22
CA LEU A 134 -5.13 2.37 -16.09
C LEU A 134 -3.96 3.27 -16.54
N LYS A 135 -3.10 2.81 -17.45
CA LYS A 135 -2.00 3.59 -18.02
C LYS A 135 -2.49 4.75 -18.87
N GLU A 136 -3.52 4.53 -19.68
CA GLU A 136 -4.15 5.61 -20.46
C GLU A 136 -4.74 6.67 -19.53
N SER A 137 -5.42 6.27 -18.44
CA SER A 137 -5.88 7.23 -17.43
C SER A 137 -4.71 7.97 -16.77
N GLN A 138 -3.59 7.29 -16.51
CA GLN A 138 -2.38 7.91 -15.98
C GLN A 138 -1.82 8.99 -16.90
N GLU A 139 -1.77 8.73 -18.21
CA GLU A 139 -1.31 9.68 -19.23
C GLU A 139 -2.25 10.89 -19.35
N ASN A 140 -3.57 10.64 -19.32
CA ASN A 140 -4.57 11.67 -19.54
C ASN A 140 -4.80 12.61 -18.34
N ASN A 141 -4.78 12.08 -17.12
CA ASN A 141 -5.17 12.85 -15.92
C ASN A 141 -4.29 12.61 -14.69
N GLY A 142 -3.20 11.85 -14.84
CA GLY A 142 -2.27 11.56 -13.75
C GLY A 142 -2.72 10.45 -12.80
N THR A 143 -3.81 9.73 -13.09
CA THR A 143 -4.29 8.60 -12.27
C THR A 143 -3.13 7.68 -11.91
N SER A 144 -2.99 7.39 -10.62
CA SER A 144 -1.82 6.69 -10.11
C SER A 144 -2.13 5.49 -9.24
N LEU A 145 -3.41 5.25 -9.00
CA LEU A 145 -3.95 4.10 -8.29
C LEU A 145 -5.12 3.52 -9.10
N GLY A 146 -5.23 2.19 -9.11
CA GLY A 146 -6.33 1.51 -9.76
C GLY A 146 -6.42 0.06 -9.32
N ILE A 147 -7.59 -0.55 -9.49
CA ILE A 147 -7.81 -1.96 -9.19
C ILE A 147 -8.12 -2.69 -10.48
N VAL A 148 -7.35 -3.74 -10.77
CA VAL A 148 -7.52 -4.56 -11.97
C VAL A 148 -7.83 -6.00 -11.58
N ASN A 149 -8.87 -6.56 -12.19
CA ASN A 149 -9.14 -7.99 -12.15
C ASN A 149 -8.40 -8.65 -13.32
N PRO A 150 -7.33 -9.44 -13.07
CA PRO A 150 -6.63 -10.14 -14.12
C PRO A 150 -7.52 -11.28 -14.66
N LYS A 151 -7.49 -11.48 -15.97
CA LYS A 151 -8.16 -12.61 -16.63
C LYS A 151 -7.50 -13.93 -16.26
N GLU A 152 -6.17 -13.92 -16.17
CA GLU A 152 -5.36 -15.11 -15.95
C GLU A 152 -4.07 -14.75 -15.21
N ILE A 153 -3.78 -15.48 -14.14
CA ILE A 153 -2.48 -15.46 -13.48
C ILE A 153 -1.63 -16.55 -14.12
N LEU A 154 -0.48 -16.17 -14.66
CA LEU A 154 0.39 -17.05 -15.45
C LEU A 154 1.52 -17.64 -14.62
N ASP A 155 2.18 -16.81 -13.81
CA ASP A 155 3.38 -17.21 -13.08
C ASP A 155 3.62 -16.30 -11.87
N PHE A 156 4.42 -16.80 -10.92
CA PHE A 156 4.92 -16.06 -9.79
C PHE A 156 6.39 -16.39 -9.55
N THR A 157 7.24 -15.38 -9.63
CA THR A 157 8.69 -15.53 -9.48
C THR A 157 9.20 -14.78 -8.25
N ILE A 158 10.22 -15.36 -7.63
CA ILE A 158 11.03 -14.73 -6.60
C ILE A 158 12.38 -14.45 -7.27
N GLU A 159 12.68 -13.19 -7.51
CA GLU A 159 13.90 -12.76 -8.20
C GLU A 159 14.89 -12.21 -7.18
N GLU A 160 16.06 -12.84 -7.05
CA GLU A 160 17.11 -12.35 -6.18
C GLU A 160 17.58 -10.96 -6.61
N LYS A 161 17.82 -10.09 -5.65
CA LYS A 161 18.48 -8.81 -5.90
C LYS A 161 19.96 -9.04 -6.14
N SER A 162 20.56 -8.21 -6.99
CA SER A 162 22.02 -8.27 -7.16
C SER A 162 22.73 -7.88 -5.87
N LEU A 163 23.98 -8.30 -5.74
CA LEU A 163 24.82 -7.94 -4.60
C LEU A 163 24.97 -6.40 -4.47
N ASP A 164 25.07 -5.71 -5.60
CA ASP A 164 25.15 -4.24 -5.64
C ASP A 164 23.88 -3.59 -5.10
N GLU A 165 22.70 -4.09 -5.48
CA GLU A 165 21.41 -3.57 -4.98
C GLU A 165 21.26 -3.76 -3.47
N ILE A 166 21.72 -4.91 -2.95
CA ILE A 166 21.71 -5.20 -1.51
C ILE A 166 22.68 -4.25 -0.79
N ASN A 167 23.91 -4.12 -1.30
CA ASN A 167 24.94 -3.26 -0.72
C ASN A 167 24.52 -1.79 -0.69
N GLU A 168 23.96 -1.27 -1.78
CA GLU A 168 23.45 0.10 -1.84
C GLU A 168 22.33 0.34 -0.80
N ALA A 169 21.41 -0.61 -0.66
CA ALA A 169 20.33 -0.51 0.30
C ALA A 169 20.85 -0.56 1.75
N GLU A 170 21.83 -1.41 2.06
CA GLU A 170 22.49 -1.49 3.36
C GLU A 170 23.31 -0.22 3.69
N ILE A 171 24.05 0.33 2.73
CA ILE A 171 24.77 1.61 2.89
C ILE A 171 23.77 2.73 3.20
N LYS A 172 22.68 2.82 2.44
CA LYS A 172 21.62 3.81 2.66
C LYS A 172 21.00 3.65 4.05
N LYS A 173 20.69 2.41 4.46
CA LYS A 173 20.15 2.09 5.78
C LYS A 173 21.09 2.53 6.90
N LYS A 174 22.36 2.14 6.84
CA LYS A 174 23.38 2.52 7.84
C LYS A 174 23.53 4.04 7.94
N SER A 175 23.59 4.74 6.81
CA SER A 175 23.71 6.21 6.75
C SER A 175 22.52 6.93 7.38
N VAL A 176 21.30 6.41 7.23
CA VAL A 176 20.10 6.96 7.86
C VAL A 176 20.09 6.67 9.36
N LEU A 177 20.40 5.44 9.77
CA LEU A 177 20.41 5.05 11.18
C LEU A 177 21.50 5.78 11.97
N SER A 178 22.64 6.11 11.36
CA SER A 178 23.71 6.89 12.02
C SER A 178 23.35 8.35 12.25
N GLN A 179 22.33 8.87 11.57
CA GLN A 179 21.83 10.25 11.69
C GLN A 179 20.56 10.33 12.56
N MET A 180 20.12 9.20 13.11
CA MET A 180 18.89 9.13 13.90
C MET A 180 19.08 9.86 15.24
N GLY A 181 18.06 10.61 15.66
CA GLY A 181 18.12 11.38 16.90
C GLY A 181 18.27 10.49 18.14
N LEU A 182 18.93 11.00 19.18
CA LEU A 182 19.23 10.26 20.42
C LEU A 182 17.99 9.65 21.11
N PHE A 183 16.82 10.26 20.90
CA PHE A 183 15.55 9.84 21.49
C PHE A 183 14.65 9.02 20.56
N GLU A 184 15.07 8.75 19.31
CA GLU A 184 14.31 7.89 18.41
C GLU A 184 14.64 6.41 18.65
N GLN A 185 13.61 5.57 18.76
CA GLN A 185 13.81 4.13 18.87
C GLN A 185 14.31 3.56 17.54
N ASN A 186 15.45 2.89 17.53
CA ASN A 186 15.92 2.20 16.33
C ASN A 186 15.05 0.97 16.08
N LYS A 187 14.15 1.06 15.09
CA LYS A 187 13.41 -0.10 14.58
C LYS A 187 14.16 -0.60 13.36
N ASP A 188 15.03 -1.58 13.55
CA ASP A 188 15.81 -2.14 12.45
C ASP A 188 14.88 -2.73 11.36
N ILE A 189 14.90 -2.15 10.16
CA ILE A 189 14.14 -2.68 9.02
C ILE A 189 14.95 -3.79 8.39
N GLU A 190 14.33 -4.94 8.21
CA GLU A 190 14.91 -6.00 7.41
C GLU A 190 14.75 -5.68 5.92
N LEU A 191 15.85 -5.60 5.19
CA LEU A 191 15.82 -5.42 3.74
C LEU A 191 15.51 -6.77 3.09
N LEU A 192 14.52 -6.79 2.19
CA LEU A 192 14.19 -8.00 1.45
C LEU A 192 15.25 -8.25 0.38
N PRO A 193 15.90 -9.43 0.34
CA PRO A 193 16.98 -9.73 -0.61
C PRO A 193 16.47 -10.14 -2.00
N PHE A 194 15.16 -10.04 -2.25
CA PHE A 194 14.52 -10.42 -3.50
C PHE A 194 13.40 -9.44 -3.88
N ARG A 195 12.87 -9.63 -5.07
CA ARG A 195 11.63 -9.06 -5.58
C ARG A 195 10.62 -10.19 -5.81
N LEU A 196 9.38 -9.92 -5.44
CA LEU A 196 8.27 -10.80 -5.77
C LEU A 196 7.62 -10.26 -7.04
N VAL A 197 7.47 -11.09 -8.07
CA VAL A 197 6.92 -10.67 -9.36
C VAL A 197 5.75 -11.57 -9.73
N LEU A 198 4.62 -10.94 -10.05
CA LEU A 198 3.43 -11.64 -10.54
C LEU A 198 3.30 -11.42 -12.04
N LYS A 199 3.13 -12.52 -12.77
CA LYS A 199 2.89 -12.50 -14.22
C LYS A 199 1.44 -12.79 -14.51
N PHE A 200 0.77 -11.94 -15.29
CA PHE A 200 -0.66 -12.07 -15.56
C PHE A 200 -1.08 -11.44 -16.88
N LYS A 201 -2.31 -11.75 -17.32
CA LYS A 201 -2.99 -11.12 -18.45
C LYS A 201 -4.29 -10.47 -18.00
N CYS A 202 -4.66 -9.36 -18.64
CA CYS A 202 -5.94 -8.69 -18.46
C CYS A 202 -6.96 -9.16 -19.49
N ASN A 203 -8.24 -8.81 -19.29
CA ASN A 203 -9.28 -9.04 -20.28
C ASN A 203 -9.32 -7.92 -21.33
N ASN A 204 -8.21 -7.69 -22.02
CA ASN A 204 -8.07 -6.67 -23.07
C ASN A 204 -7.39 -7.30 -24.30
N GLN A 205 -7.90 -7.00 -25.49
CA GLN A 205 -7.38 -7.55 -26.76
C GLN A 205 -5.91 -7.16 -27.02
N ASN A 206 -5.50 -5.99 -26.53
CA ASN A 206 -4.12 -5.49 -26.68
C ASN A 206 -3.19 -5.98 -25.56
N CYS A 207 -3.71 -6.71 -24.57
CA CYS A 207 -2.91 -7.20 -23.46
C CYS A 207 -2.01 -8.35 -23.92
N LYS A 208 -0.70 -8.09 -23.99
CA LYS A 208 0.30 -9.13 -24.22
C LYS A 208 0.52 -9.96 -22.96
N THR A 209 1.12 -9.36 -21.95
CA THR A 209 1.39 -9.92 -20.61
C THR A 209 1.94 -8.79 -19.71
N HIS A 210 1.67 -8.86 -18.42
CA HIS A 210 2.28 -8.00 -17.41
C HIS A 210 3.21 -8.82 -16.51
N ASN A 211 4.36 -8.25 -16.16
CA ASN A 211 5.22 -8.72 -15.06
C ASN A 211 5.29 -7.57 -14.07
N MET A 212 4.78 -7.76 -12.86
CA MET A 212 4.60 -6.66 -11.92
C MET A 212 5.11 -7.01 -10.53
N SER A 213 5.98 -6.16 -9.99
CA SER A 213 6.51 -6.34 -8.64
C SER A 213 5.42 -6.16 -7.58
N ILE A 214 5.43 -7.03 -6.57
CA ILE A 214 4.58 -6.94 -5.40
C ILE A 214 5.35 -6.21 -4.30
N LEU A 215 4.79 -5.09 -3.84
CA LEU A 215 5.35 -4.27 -2.76
C LEU A 215 4.58 -4.44 -1.44
N ASP A 216 3.56 -5.30 -1.40
CA ASP A 216 2.67 -5.46 -0.24
C ASP A 216 3.42 -5.89 1.03
N TRP A 217 3.20 -5.14 2.11
CA TRP A 217 3.70 -5.39 3.46
C TRP A 217 3.44 -6.83 3.93
N GLU A 218 2.28 -7.41 3.59
CA GLU A 218 1.89 -8.75 4.03
C GLU A 218 2.86 -9.84 3.52
N PHE A 219 3.42 -9.69 2.32
CA PHE A 219 4.41 -10.63 1.80
C PHE A 219 5.78 -10.47 2.47
N GLY A 220 6.18 -9.25 2.80
CA GLY A 220 7.39 -9.02 3.60
C GLY A 220 7.26 -9.61 5.01
N GLN A 221 6.09 -9.50 5.64
CA GLN A 221 5.82 -10.18 6.93
C GLN A 221 5.79 -11.70 6.79
N LEU A 222 5.20 -12.22 5.71
CA LEU A 222 5.21 -13.65 5.44
C LEU A 222 6.65 -14.17 5.35
N TYR A 223 7.50 -13.52 4.55
CA TYR A 223 8.92 -13.86 4.46
C TYR A 223 9.59 -13.87 5.84
N ARG A 224 9.42 -12.81 6.63
CA ARG A 224 9.99 -12.73 7.99
C ARG A 224 9.60 -13.91 8.87
N ASN A 225 8.38 -14.42 8.72
CA ASN A 225 7.87 -15.56 9.48
C ASN A 225 8.42 -16.91 8.98
N VAL A 226 8.78 -17.02 7.69
CA VAL A 226 9.19 -18.30 7.08
C VAL A 226 10.67 -18.40 6.75
N LYS A 227 11.43 -17.30 6.74
CA LYS A 227 12.84 -17.23 6.28
C LYS A 227 13.81 -18.17 7.00
N GLY A 228 13.48 -18.60 8.22
CA GLY A 228 14.27 -19.59 8.97
C GLY A 228 14.06 -21.04 8.51
N SER A 229 13.09 -21.29 7.62
CA SER A 229 12.81 -22.61 7.07
C SER A 229 13.55 -22.81 5.74
N ILE A 230 14.00 -24.04 5.47
CA ILE A 230 14.67 -24.38 4.20
C ILE A 230 13.76 -24.24 2.98
N ASP A 231 12.44 -24.36 3.18
CA ASP A 231 11.38 -24.31 2.18
C ASP A 231 10.65 -22.96 2.13
N TRP A 232 11.28 -21.87 2.62
CA TRP A 232 10.63 -20.57 2.75
C TRP A 232 10.06 -20.04 1.42
N GLU A 233 10.76 -20.26 0.30
CA GLU A 233 10.28 -19.87 -1.03
C GLU A 233 8.98 -20.59 -1.39
N GLN A 234 8.93 -21.91 -1.13
CA GLN A 234 7.77 -22.72 -1.42
C GLN A 234 6.56 -22.25 -0.60
N LYS A 235 6.77 -21.91 0.68
CA LYS A 235 5.71 -21.35 1.54
C LYS A 235 5.13 -20.04 1.00
N ILE A 236 5.96 -19.18 0.40
CA ILE A 236 5.50 -17.96 -0.27
C ILE A 236 4.75 -18.30 -1.56
N LYS A 237 5.30 -19.17 -2.41
CA LYS A 237 4.66 -19.67 -3.63
C LYS A 237 3.27 -20.27 -3.32
N ASP A 238 3.17 -21.11 -2.30
CA ASP A 238 1.90 -21.72 -1.84
C ASP A 238 0.89 -20.69 -1.36
N LYS A 239 1.34 -19.60 -0.73
CA LYS A 239 0.43 -18.49 -0.38
C LYS A 239 -0.14 -17.84 -1.63
N VAL A 240 0.69 -17.56 -2.65
CA VAL A 240 0.24 -16.98 -3.91
C VAL A 240 -0.70 -17.93 -4.65
N MET A 241 -0.36 -19.21 -4.74
CA MET A 241 -1.22 -20.23 -5.37
C MET A 241 -2.60 -20.33 -4.70
N ARG A 242 -2.68 -20.17 -3.36
CA ARG A 242 -3.97 -20.09 -2.67
C ARG A 242 -4.76 -18.83 -3.01
N ILE A 243 -4.10 -17.67 -3.08
CA ILE A 243 -4.71 -16.39 -3.48
C ILE A 243 -5.26 -16.47 -4.89
N CYS A 244 -4.52 -17.10 -5.80
CA CYS A 244 -4.82 -17.20 -7.23
C CYS A 244 -5.55 -18.50 -7.61
N SER A 245 -6.01 -19.29 -6.64
CA SER A 245 -6.67 -20.57 -6.91
C SER A 245 -7.98 -20.39 -7.67
N SER A 246 -8.45 -21.44 -8.36
CA SER A 246 -9.71 -21.42 -9.12
C SER A 246 -10.95 -21.09 -8.27
N LYS A 247 -10.86 -21.21 -6.94
CA LYS A 247 -11.91 -20.88 -5.96
C LYS A 247 -11.94 -19.40 -5.57
N LYS A 248 -10.98 -18.59 -6.05
CA LYS A 248 -10.80 -17.18 -5.68
C LYS A 248 -10.88 -16.29 -6.92
N GLU A 249 -11.25 -15.03 -6.68
CA GLU A 249 -11.28 -14.00 -7.71
C GLU A 249 -10.34 -12.86 -7.31
N PRO A 250 -9.09 -12.84 -7.81
CA PRO A 250 -8.13 -11.82 -7.41
C PRO A 250 -8.44 -10.47 -8.05
N TYR A 251 -8.25 -9.40 -7.27
CA TYR A 251 -8.27 -8.01 -7.68
C TYR A 251 -6.95 -7.39 -7.21
N LEU A 252 -6.13 -6.98 -8.16
CA LEU A 252 -4.82 -6.41 -7.92
C LEU A 252 -4.97 -4.92 -7.65
N ILE A 253 -4.59 -4.47 -6.46
CA ILE A 253 -4.55 -3.05 -6.10
C ILE A 253 -3.20 -2.52 -6.59
N LEU A 254 -3.24 -1.72 -7.65
CA LEU A 254 -2.08 -1.22 -8.35
C LEU A 254 -1.78 0.22 -7.97
N GLY A 255 -0.49 0.56 -7.96
CA GLY A 255 -0.06 1.94 -7.86
C GLY A 255 1.31 2.17 -8.49
N ASN A 256 1.53 3.38 -9.00
CA ASN A 256 2.78 3.72 -9.69
C ASN A 256 3.87 4.26 -8.76
N LEU A 257 5.08 4.38 -9.32
CA LEU A 257 6.23 5.02 -8.69
C LEU A 257 6.26 6.51 -9.04
N ALA A 258 6.47 7.38 -8.05
CA ALA A 258 6.48 8.83 -8.27
C ALA A 258 7.54 9.27 -9.30
N LYS A 259 8.73 8.65 -9.25
CA LYS A 259 9.83 8.91 -10.20
C LYS A 259 9.57 8.33 -11.60
N TRP A 260 8.74 7.29 -11.69
CA TRP A 260 8.46 6.55 -12.92
C TRP A 260 6.94 6.31 -13.05
N PRO A 261 6.14 7.33 -13.40
CA PRO A 261 4.68 7.28 -13.33
C PRO A 261 4.03 6.19 -14.22
N ASN A 262 4.74 5.74 -15.25
CA ASN A 262 4.31 4.68 -16.16
C ASN A 262 4.59 3.25 -15.62
N ILE A 263 5.36 3.13 -14.54
CA ILE A 263 5.67 1.86 -13.88
C ILE A 263 4.71 1.65 -12.71
N PHE A 264 3.83 0.67 -12.85
CA PHE A 264 2.90 0.23 -11.81
C PHE A 264 3.44 -0.98 -11.06
N CYS A 265 3.10 -1.07 -9.77
CA CYS A 265 3.40 -2.19 -8.88
C CYS A 265 2.12 -2.67 -8.18
N ILE A 266 2.11 -3.92 -7.76
CA ILE A 266 1.02 -4.49 -6.94
C ILE A 266 1.25 -4.06 -5.49
N LEU A 267 0.39 -3.19 -4.98
CA LEU A 267 0.42 -2.72 -3.60
C LEU A 267 -0.27 -3.71 -2.65
N GLY A 268 -1.25 -4.45 -3.16
CA GLY A 268 -1.90 -5.53 -2.45
C GLY A 268 -2.89 -6.29 -3.31
N ILE A 269 -3.37 -7.41 -2.78
CA ILE A 269 -4.32 -8.28 -3.48
C ILE A 269 -5.57 -8.47 -2.62
N PHE A 270 -6.72 -8.19 -3.21
CA PHE A 270 -8.04 -8.56 -2.69
C PHE A 270 -8.50 -9.83 -3.42
N TYR A 271 -8.95 -10.87 -2.72
CA TYR A 271 -9.21 -12.19 -3.32
C TYR A 271 -10.44 -12.88 -2.69
N PRO A 272 -11.65 -12.33 -2.87
CA PRO A 272 -12.87 -12.96 -2.39
C PRO A 272 -13.05 -14.38 -2.96
N PRO A 273 -13.80 -15.26 -2.26
CA PRO A 273 -14.28 -16.51 -2.85
C PRO A 273 -15.07 -16.25 -4.14
N LYS A 274 -14.89 -17.08 -5.17
CA LYS A 274 -15.81 -17.06 -6.32
C LYS A 274 -17.19 -17.48 -5.85
N ARG A 275 -18.19 -16.62 -5.99
CA ARG A 275 -19.58 -17.01 -5.77
C ARG A 275 -19.99 -18.00 -6.85
N ARG A 276 -20.63 -19.10 -6.46
CA ARG A 276 -21.33 -19.96 -7.42
C ARG A 276 -22.43 -19.10 -8.03
N GLN A 277 -22.27 -18.74 -9.30
CA GLN A 277 -23.38 -18.22 -10.08
C GLN A 277 -24.41 -19.34 -10.13
N LEU A 278 -25.54 -19.18 -9.43
CA LEU A 278 -26.67 -20.07 -9.62
C LEU A 278 -27.09 -19.92 -11.09
N PRO A 279 -27.38 -21.02 -11.81
CA PRO A 279 -27.84 -20.92 -13.18
C PRO A 279 -29.04 -19.97 -13.21
N LEU A 280 -28.98 -18.97 -14.09
CA LEU A 280 -30.13 -18.14 -14.41
C LEU A 280 -31.17 -19.08 -15.00
N PHE A 281 -32.22 -19.36 -14.24
CA PHE A 281 -33.37 -20.14 -14.68
C PHE A 281 -34.09 -19.43 -15.83
#